data_AF-A0AA95FRK1-F1
#
_entry.id   AF-A0AA95FRK1-F1
#
_cell.length_a   1.000
_cell.length_b   1.000
_cell.length_c   1.000
_cell.angle_alpha   90.00
_cell.angle_beta   90.00
_cell.angle_gamma   90.00
#
_symmetry.space_group_name_H-M   'P 1'
#
loop_
_entity.id
_entity.type
_entity.pdbx_description
1 polymer ?
#
loop_
_entity_poly.entity_id
_entity_poly.type
_entity_poly.pdbx_seq_one_letter_code
_entity_poly.pdbx_strand_id
1 'polypeptide(L)'
;MSVRRPLAPIAGLVLGLLAAVLPLAAPAAQAKPGAVVTGPLTVRGNGYGHGHGMSQWGAEGAARQGLDYRRIVGFYYPGTAWGSATGNVRVLITADTTRSVVVLARDGLTARWVGHARTWRLTKRQPHATRWRIVPLAGGRSKVQYKLKAWHKLATVSGDLQFAAAGAPVTLVLPGHRTVAYRGTLRAASPHPGGLDRDTVNILPLDRYLQGVVPREMPALWHTAAVEAQAVAARTYAAFERAGQHGYYQICDTSACQVYGGYSGEQAASNAAVTATAGQILTYAGQPAFTQFSASNGGASLAGGQPYLVSQTDRYDAAVSPYRGWSTSVTPAAIEQRWPAIGQLTGVKVTPSSANAPGAGYVATVTLSGTGGSVTVSGDAFRSFAGLRSTWFSITLPSGTTSPSPSAHRRGVSR
;
A
#
# COMPACT_ATOMS: atom_id res chain seq x y z
N MET A 1 28.44 -57.75 -41.03
CA MET A 1 27.71 -58.12 -42.27
C MET A 1 26.59 -57.09 -42.46
N SER A 2 26.83 -55.96 -43.13
CA SER A 2 26.69 -55.73 -44.58
C SER A 2 25.40 -56.30 -45.17
N VAL A 3 24.44 -55.44 -45.54
CA VAL A 3 23.76 -55.31 -46.86
C VAL A 3 22.99 -53.96 -46.86
N ARG A 4 23.57 -52.81 -47.27
CA ARG A 4 23.40 -52.08 -48.57
C ARG A 4 21.98 -52.07 -49.17
N ARG A 5 21.39 -50.91 -49.51
CA ARG A 5 21.38 -50.25 -50.85
C ARG A 5 20.36 -49.06 -50.82
N PRO A 6 20.28 -48.17 -51.82
CA PRO A 6 21.30 -47.33 -52.48
C PRO A 6 20.89 -45.83 -52.55
N LEU A 7 21.82 -44.98 -53.02
CA LEU A 7 21.68 -43.55 -53.31
C LEU A 7 20.96 -43.28 -54.66
N ALA A 8 20.26 -42.15 -54.75
CA ALA A 8 19.85 -41.46 -55.99
C ALA A 8 19.85 -39.93 -55.75
N PRO A 9 19.98 -39.09 -56.82
CA PRO A 9 20.95 -37.99 -56.87
C PRO A 9 20.45 -36.60 -56.44
N ILE A 10 21.43 -35.75 -56.16
CA ILE A 10 21.34 -34.32 -55.83
C ILE A 10 20.96 -33.51 -57.07
N ALA A 11 19.83 -32.82 -57.03
CA ALA A 11 19.49 -31.73 -57.95
C ALA A 11 19.84 -30.40 -57.29
N GLY A 12 20.81 -29.68 -57.86
CA GLY A 12 21.16 -28.32 -57.44
C GLY A 12 20.06 -27.34 -57.83
N LEU A 13 19.59 -26.55 -56.87
CA LEU A 13 18.74 -25.39 -57.11
C LEU A 13 19.49 -24.13 -56.70
N VAL A 14 19.77 -23.29 -57.69
CA VAL A 14 20.36 -21.96 -57.56
C VAL A 14 19.36 -21.05 -56.86
N LEU A 15 19.69 -20.56 -55.66
CA LEU A 15 18.91 -19.53 -54.97
C LEU A 15 19.28 -18.15 -55.56
N GLY A 16 18.40 -17.59 -56.38
CA GLY A 16 18.43 -16.18 -56.75
C GLY A 16 17.88 -15.32 -55.59
N LEU A 17 18.70 -14.42 -55.04
CA LEU A 17 18.26 -13.38 -54.11
C LEU A 17 17.38 -12.36 -54.86
N LEU A 18 16.07 -12.33 -54.59
CA LEU A 18 15.26 -11.13 -54.82
C LEU A 18 15.29 -10.27 -53.55
N ALA A 19 15.92 -9.09 -53.66
CA ALA A 19 15.85 -8.06 -52.63
C ALA A 19 14.47 -7.38 -52.67
N ALA A 20 13.65 -7.62 -51.66
CA ALA A 20 12.41 -6.87 -51.44
C ALA A 20 12.76 -5.48 -50.90
N VAL A 21 12.51 -4.44 -51.71
CA VAL A 21 12.62 -3.04 -51.28
C VAL A 21 11.40 -2.71 -50.43
N LEU A 22 11.58 -2.70 -49.10
CA LEU A 22 10.58 -2.16 -48.17
C LEU A 22 10.58 -0.62 -48.27
N PRO A 23 9.43 0.05 -48.41
CA PRO A 23 9.40 1.50 -48.36
C PRO A 23 9.79 1.96 -46.95
N LEU A 24 10.81 2.80 -46.87
CA LEU A 24 11.18 3.54 -45.66
C LEU A 24 9.97 4.40 -45.25
N ALA A 25 9.37 4.08 -44.10
CA ALA A 25 8.42 4.97 -43.47
C ALA A 25 9.09 6.32 -43.21
N ALA A 26 8.50 7.40 -43.72
CA ALA A 26 8.96 8.75 -43.43
C ALA A 26 8.97 8.96 -41.91
N PRO A 27 10.00 9.63 -41.34
CA PRO A 27 9.99 9.98 -39.93
C PRO A 27 8.76 10.83 -39.64
N ALA A 28 7.95 10.42 -38.66
CA ALA A 28 6.80 11.18 -38.21
C ALA A 28 7.27 12.60 -37.87
N ALA A 29 6.67 13.60 -38.54
CA ALA A 29 6.99 15.00 -38.28
C ALA A 29 6.81 15.30 -36.78
N GLN A 30 7.91 15.64 -36.11
CA GLN A 30 7.87 16.08 -34.73
C GLN A 30 7.04 17.37 -34.66
N ALA A 31 5.89 17.29 -33.99
CA ALA A 31 5.06 18.45 -33.71
C ALA A 31 5.94 19.55 -33.08
N LYS A 32 5.81 20.79 -33.55
CA LYS A 32 6.54 21.94 -32.99
C LYS A 32 6.38 21.92 -31.46
N PRO A 33 7.47 22.05 -30.68
CA PRO A 33 7.37 22.16 -29.23
C PRO A 33 6.41 23.29 -28.87
N GLY A 34 5.49 23.04 -27.94
CA GLY A 34 4.65 24.09 -27.37
C GLY A 34 5.49 25.17 -26.73
N ALA A 35 4.91 26.34 -26.47
CA ALA A 35 5.64 27.39 -25.75
C ALA A 35 6.01 26.88 -24.34
N VAL A 36 7.22 27.25 -23.89
CA VAL A 36 7.76 26.82 -22.60
C VAL A 36 6.86 27.30 -21.46
N VAL A 37 6.50 26.38 -20.57
CA VAL A 37 5.70 26.65 -19.39
C VAL A 37 6.62 27.22 -18.31
N THR A 38 6.41 28.49 -17.96
CA THR A 38 7.25 29.20 -16.98
C THR A 38 6.60 29.36 -15.60
N GLY A 39 5.27 29.29 -15.53
CA GLY A 39 4.51 29.40 -14.29
C GLY A 39 4.11 28.05 -13.68
N PRO A 40 3.71 28.04 -12.39
CA PRO A 40 3.25 26.83 -11.73
C PRO A 40 1.97 26.28 -12.39
N LEU A 41 1.92 24.97 -12.53
CA LEU A 41 0.75 24.23 -13.00
C LEU A 41 -0.23 24.09 -11.83
N THR A 42 -1.48 24.48 -12.03
CA THR A 42 -2.53 24.27 -11.02
C THR A 42 -3.08 22.85 -11.16
N VAL A 43 -3.06 22.10 -10.06
CA VAL A 43 -3.64 20.76 -9.98
C VAL A 43 -4.88 20.82 -9.10
N ARG A 44 -6.04 20.46 -9.64
CA ARG A 44 -7.30 20.33 -8.90
C ARG A 44 -7.71 18.88 -8.86
N GLY A 45 -8.26 18.41 -7.75
CA GLY A 45 -8.69 17.02 -7.65
C GLY A 45 -9.76 16.77 -6.60
N ASN A 46 -10.16 15.50 -6.51
CA ASN A 46 -11.20 15.01 -5.61
C ASN A 46 -10.74 13.74 -4.88
N GLY A 47 -11.36 13.45 -3.75
CA GLY A 47 -11.06 12.27 -2.95
C GLY A 47 -9.69 12.31 -2.27
N TYR A 48 -9.44 11.27 -1.48
CA TYR A 48 -8.18 11.03 -0.81
C TYR A 48 -7.97 9.51 -0.72
N GLY A 49 -6.99 9.03 -1.48
CA GLY A 49 -6.60 7.63 -1.57
C GLY A 49 -6.79 7.10 -2.98
N HIS A 50 -6.81 5.77 -3.10
CA HIS A 50 -6.79 5.09 -4.40
C HIS A 50 -8.18 4.95 -5.03
N GLY A 51 -9.28 5.14 -4.28
CA GLY A 51 -10.64 5.16 -4.84
C GLY A 51 -11.26 3.81 -5.14
N HIS A 52 -10.61 2.70 -4.78
CA HIS A 52 -11.16 1.35 -4.95
C HIS A 52 -11.91 0.92 -3.68
N GLY A 53 -13.05 0.24 -3.84
CA GLY A 53 -13.80 -0.29 -2.71
C GLY A 53 -14.38 0.79 -1.79
N MET A 54 -14.31 0.56 -0.49
CA MET A 54 -15.02 1.39 0.49
C MET A 54 -14.40 2.77 0.70
N SER A 55 -15.22 3.82 0.58
CA SER A 55 -14.90 5.15 1.08
C SER A 55 -15.22 5.22 2.58
N GLN A 56 -14.27 5.66 3.40
CA GLN A 56 -14.48 5.86 4.83
C GLN A 56 -15.48 6.99 5.09
N TRP A 57 -15.30 8.13 4.42
CA TRP A 57 -16.27 9.23 4.50
C TRP A 57 -17.64 8.84 3.94
N GLY A 58 -17.69 8.00 2.91
CA GLY A 58 -18.95 7.50 2.40
C GLY A 58 -19.62 6.48 3.31
N ALA A 59 -18.87 5.62 4.01
CA ALA A 59 -19.41 4.78 5.07
C ALA A 59 -20.03 5.62 6.21
N GLU A 60 -19.38 6.70 6.63
CA GLU A 60 -19.94 7.66 7.59
C GLU A 60 -21.18 8.37 7.04
N GLY A 61 -21.16 8.81 5.78
CA GLY A 61 -22.32 9.42 5.12
C GLY A 61 -23.52 8.48 5.01
N ALA A 62 -23.28 7.20 4.72
CA ALA A 62 -24.30 6.17 4.66
C ALA A 62 -24.87 5.87 6.05
N ALA A 63 -24.01 5.77 7.06
CA ALA A 63 -24.40 5.55 8.44
C ALA A 63 -25.25 6.71 8.99
N ARG A 64 -24.89 7.98 8.68
CA ARG A 64 -25.71 9.16 8.98
C ARG A 64 -27.09 9.16 8.32
N GLN A 65 -27.23 8.44 7.20
CA GLN A 65 -28.51 8.22 6.52
C GLN A 65 -29.25 6.98 7.04
N GLY A 66 -28.80 6.37 8.14
CA GLY A 66 -29.47 5.26 8.81
C GLY A 66 -29.16 3.88 8.23
N LEU A 67 -28.13 3.74 7.39
CA LEU A 67 -27.71 2.42 6.92
C LEU A 67 -26.91 1.70 8.01
N ASP A 68 -27.22 0.43 8.21
CA ASP A 68 -26.40 -0.47 9.02
C ASP A 68 -25.11 -0.87 8.29
N TYR A 69 -24.15 -1.44 9.03
CA TYR A 69 -22.86 -1.83 8.47
C TYR A 69 -22.96 -2.88 7.35
N ARG A 70 -23.99 -3.73 7.35
CA ARG A 70 -24.16 -4.77 6.34
C ARG A 70 -24.56 -4.17 5.00
N ARG A 71 -25.47 -3.19 5.02
CA ARG A 71 -25.86 -2.41 3.85
C ARG A 71 -24.71 -1.54 3.35
N ILE A 72 -23.93 -0.94 4.25
CA ILE A 72 -22.75 -0.15 3.90
C ILE A 72 -21.73 -1.02 3.15
N VAL A 73 -21.28 -2.13 3.73
CA VAL A 73 -20.28 -2.98 3.04
C VAL A 73 -20.85 -3.65 1.79
N GLY A 74 -22.15 -3.96 1.76
CA GLY A 74 -22.83 -4.48 0.57
C GLY A 74 -22.88 -3.49 -0.60
N PHE A 75 -22.97 -2.19 -0.30
CA PHE A 75 -22.86 -1.14 -1.31
C PHE A 75 -21.46 -1.07 -1.92
N TYR A 76 -20.41 -1.21 -1.10
CA TYR A 76 -19.02 -1.05 -1.55
C TYR A 76 -18.38 -2.31 -2.13
N TYR A 77 -18.91 -3.49 -1.80
CA TYR A 77 -18.41 -4.79 -2.27
C TYR A 77 -19.56 -5.66 -2.81
N PRO A 78 -20.29 -5.20 -3.84
CA PRO A 78 -21.45 -5.92 -4.36
C PRO A 78 -21.08 -7.31 -4.89
N GLY A 79 -21.99 -8.26 -4.75
CA GLY A 79 -21.77 -9.65 -5.19
C GLY A 79 -20.88 -10.48 -4.27
N THR A 80 -20.42 -9.94 -3.14
CA THR A 80 -19.79 -10.72 -2.07
C THR A 80 -20.83 -11.42 -1.18
N ALA A 81 -20.42 -12.51 -0.54
CA ALA A 81 -21.22 -13.25 0.44
C ALA A 81 -20.60 -13.13 1.84
N TRP A 82 -21.41 -13.29 2.89
CA TRP A 82 -20.90 -13.30 4.26
C TRP A 82 -20.21 -14.61 4.60
N GLY A 83 -19.10 -14.52 5.32
CA GLY A 83 -18.36 -15.65 5.86
C GLY A 83 -17.82 -15.36 7.25
N SER A 84 -16.96 -16.26 7.73
CA SER A 84 -16.28 -16.11 9.02
C SER A 84 -14.79 -16.40 8.89
N ALA A 85 -13.97 -15.61 9.57
CA ALA A 85 -12.54 -15.84 9.70
C ALA A 85 -12.07 -15.58 11.14
N THR A 86 -11.41 -16.58 11.72
CA THR A 86 -10.79 -16.50 13.05
C THR A 86 -9.31 -16.89 12.94
N GLY A 87 -8.63 -17.10 14.06
CA GLY A 87 -7.22 -17.51 14.10
C GLY A 87 -6.25 -16.32 14.11
N ASN A 88 -4.95 -16.63 14.08
CA ASN A 88 -3.91 -15.61 14.21
C ASN A 88 -3.56 -14.95 12.88
N VAL A 89 -3.04 -13.73 12.96
CA VAL A 89 -2.33 -13.03 11.89
C VAL A 89 -0.90 -12.75 12.34
N ARG A 90 0.05 -12.73 11.39
CA ARG A 90 1.47 -12.42 11.60
C ARG A 90 1.80 -11.10 10.94
N VAL A 91 2.04 -10.08 11.75
CA VAL A 91 2.24 -8.70 11.33
C VAL A 91 3.72 -8.34 11.45
N LEU A 92 4.36 -7.92 10.36
CA LEU A 92 5.68 -7.32 10.40
C LEU A 92 5.59 -5.91 11.01
N ILE A 93 6.41 -5.66 12.04
CA ILE A 93 6.54 -4.35 12.68
C ILE A 93 7.71 -3.61 12.04
N THR A 94 7.45 -2.87 10.97
CA THR A 94 8.51 -2.20 10.19
C THR A 94 9.21 -1.07 10.94
N ALA A 95 8.58 -0.56 12.00
CA ALA A 95 9.16 0.48 12.85
C ALA A 95 10.36 -0.02 13.68
N ASP A 96 10.51 -1.34 13.87
CA ASP A 96 11.68 -1.93 14.51
C ASP A 96 12.74 -2.29 13.47
N THR A 97 13.65 -1.34 13.23
CA THR A 97 14.75 -1.52 12.28
C THR A 97 16.00 -2.14 12.91
N THR A 98 15.88 -2.67 14.14
CA THR A 98 17.03 -3.20 14.88
C THR A 98 17.21 -4.70 14.64
N ARG A 99 18.45 -5.18 14.78
CA ARG A 99 18.76 -6.62 14.75
C ARG A 99 18.44 -7.35 16.07
N SER A 100 17.57 -6.81 16.93
CA SER A 100 17.27 -7.45 18.21
C SER A 100 15.90 -7.04 18.70
N VAL A 101 15.05 -8.01 19.01
CA VAL A 101 13.74 -7.71 19.59
C VAL A 101 13.93 -7.42 21.07
N VAL A 102 13.75 -6.17 21.49
CA VAL A 102 13.91 -5.72 22.88
C VAL A 102 12.56 -5.41 23.50
N VAL A 103 12.26 -5.97 24.67
CA VAL A 103 11.00 -5.73 25.38
C VAL A 103 11.25 -5.27 26.81
N LEU A 104 10.33 -4.48 27.37
CA LEU A 104 10.34 -4.15 28.79
C LEU A 104 9.99 -5.39 29.63
N ALA A 105 10.59 -5.49 30.81
CA ALA A 105 10.20 -6.51 31.77
C ALA A 105 8.78 -6.24 32.28
N ARG A 106 8.01 -7.30 32.51
CA ARG A 106 6.69 -7.26 33.14
C ARG A 106 6.29 -8.63 33.67
N ASP A 107 5.36 -8.65 34.60
CA ASP A 107 4.80 -9.91 35.11
C ASP A 107 4.19 -10.76 33.99
N GLY A 108 4.35 -12.07 34.15
CA GLY A 108 3.91 -13.06 33.16
C GLY A 108 4.78 -13.16 31.91
N LEU A 109 5.83 -12.36 31.75
CA LEU A 109 6.69 -12.40 30.56
C LEU A 109 7.41 -13.75 30.44
N THR A 110 7.35 -14.31 29.24
CA THR A 110 7.97 -15.57 28.85
C THR A 110 8.76 -15.41 27.57
N ALA A 111 9.81 -16.22 27.40
CA ALA A 111 10.42 -16.49 26.10
C ALA A 111 10.12 -17.94 25.72
N ARG A 112 9.64 -18.18 24.50
CA ARG A 112 9.40 -19.53 23.96
C ARG A 112 10.32 -19.80 22.79
N TRP A 113 10.90 -20.99 22.77
CA TRP A 113 11.67 -21.51 21.64
C TRP A 113 10.69 -22.00 20.55
N VAL A 114 10.68 -21.34 19.39
CA VAL A 114 9.75 -21.64 18.31
C VAL A 114 10.05 -23.02 17.74
N GLY A 115 9.02 -23.85 17.54
CA GLY A 115 9.17 -25.25 17.09
C GLY A 115 9.49 -26.25 18.21
N HIS A 116 9.68 -25.80 19.45
CA HIS A 116 10.02 -26.67 20.58
C HIS A 116 9.10 -26.43 21.79
N ALA A 117 9.05 -27.39 22.71
CA ALA A 117 8.22 -27.29 23.93
C ALA A 117 8.78 -26.28 24.96
N ARG A 118 10.07 -25.94 24.88
CA ARG A 118 10.77 -25.17 25.91
C ARG A 118 10.29 -23.72 25.98
N THR A 119 9.90 -23.32 27.19
CA THR A 119 9.49 -21.94 27.52
C THR A 119 10.11 -21.51 28.84
N TRP A 120 10.68 -20.31 28.90
CA TRP A 120 11.25 -19.72 30.12
C TRP A 120 10.29 -18.65 30.68
N ARG A 121 9.88 -18.78 31.94
CA ARG A 121 9.21 -17.70 32.70
C ARG A 121 10.27 -16.70 33.15
N LEU A 122 10.33 -15.55 32.50
CA LEU A 122 11.47 -14.66 32.56
C LEU A 122 11.56 -13.90 33.88
N THR A 123 10.45 -13.32 34.34
CA THR A 123 10.41 -12.58 35.61
C THR A 123 10.65 -13.45 36.84
N LYS A 124 10.22 -14.72 36.82
CA LYS A 124 10.55 -15.67 37.89
C LYS A 124 12.05 -15.99 37.95
N ARG A 125 12.74 -15.97 36.81
CA ARG A 125 14.16 -16.30 36.71
C ARG A 125 15.07 -15.12 37.04
N GLN A 126 14.66 -13.93 36.64
CA GLN A 126 15.42 -12.69 36.86
C GLN A 126 14.44 -11.56 37.24
N PRO A 127 14.01 -11.50 38.52
CA PRO A 127 12.97 -10.57 38.97
C PRO A 127 13.39 -9.10 38.88
N HIS A 128 14.69 -8.81 38.95
CA HIS A 128 15.23 -7.44 38.87
C HIS A 128 15.60 -6.99 37.45
N ALA A 129 15.35 -7.83 36.43
CA ALA A 129 15.60 -7.44 35.05
C ALA A 129 14.67 -6.31 34.63
N THR A 130 15.22 -5.27 34.01
CA THR A 130 14.43 -4.12 33.51
C THR A 130 14.00 -4.31 32.06
N ARG A 131 14.80 -5.04 31.27
CA ARG A 131 14.53 -5.35 29.86
C ARG A 131 14.99 -6.75 29.51
N TRP A 132 14.39 -7.28 28.45
CA TRP A 132 14.75 -8.54 27.82
C TRP A 132 15.03 -8.31 26.34
N ARG A 133 15.92 -9.10 25.75
CA ARG A 133 16.11 -9.08 24.31
C ARG A 133 16.39 -10.45 23.74
N ILE A 134 15.98 -10.64 22.49
CA ILE A 134 16.43 -11.74 21.64
C ILE A 134 17.43 -11.18 20.66
N VAL A 135 18.62 -11.78 20.61
CA VAL A 135 19.71 -11.37 19.71
C VAL A 135 20.05 -12.53 18.78
N PRO A 136 20.19 -12.28 17.47
CA PRO A 136 20.66 -13.25 16.50
C PRO A 136 22.11 -13.64 16.75
N LEU A 137 22.44 -14.87 16.39
CA LEU A 137 23.80 -15.40 16.38
C LEU A 137 24.04 -16.16 15.06
N ALA A 138 25.29 -16.19 14.62
CA ALA A 138 25.68 -16.93 13.43
C ALA A 138 25.32 -18.42 13.54
N GLY A 139 25.07 -19.03 12.38
CA GLY A 139 24.60 -20.42 12.27
C GLY A 139 23.13 -20.59 12.64
N GLY A 140 22.31 -19.55 12.42
CA GLY A 140 20.86 -19.61 12.65
C GLY A 140 20.48 -19.78 14.12
N ARG A 141 21.30 -19.26 15.04
CA ARG A 141 21.04 -19.34 16.48
C ARG A 141 20.48 -18.03 17.01
N SER A 142 19.90 -18.09 18.20
CA SER A 142 19.38 -16.92 18.91
C SER A 142 19.73 -17.03 20.39
N LYS A 143 20.05 -15.89 21.03
CA LYS A 143 20.25 -15.81 22.49
C LYS A 143 19.19 -14.94 23.14
N VAL A 144 18.69 -15.38 24.29
CA VAL A 144 17.88 -14.57 25.20
C VAL A 144 18.81 -13.89 26.20
N GLN A 145 18.65 -12.59 26.37
CA GLN A 145 19.39 -11.80 27.36
C GLN A 145 18.45 -10.95 28.21
N TYR A 146 18.92 -10.61 29.41
CA TYR A 146 18.23 -9.70 30.33
C TYR A 146 19.16 -8.56 30.74
N LYS A 147 18.57 -7.41 31.07
CA LYS A 147 19.31 -6.20 31.48
C LYS A 147 19.13 -5.94 32.98
N LEU A 148 20.24 -5.94 33.70
CA LEU A 148 20.37 -5.31 35.03
C LEU A 148 21.08 -3.97 34.84
N LYS A 149 22.34 -3.84 35.30
CA LYS A 149 23.25 -2.76 34.88
C LYS A 149 23.83 -3.03 33.48
N ALA A 150 24.16 -4.29 33.19
CA ALA A 150 24.66 -4.77 31.91
C ALA A 150 23.71 -5.84 31.32
N TRP A 151 23.98 -6.26 30.08
CA TRP A 151 23.27 -7.37 29.42
C TRP A 151 23.88 -8.71 29.81
N HIS A 152 23.07 -9.60 30.36
CA HIS A 152 23.47 -10.95 30.77
C HIS A 152 22.75 -11.99 29.92
N LYS A 153 23.44 -13.09 29.58
CA LYS A 153 22.86 -14.21 28.81
C LYS A 153 22.02 -15.10 29.73
N LEU A 154 20.80 -15.42 29.31
CA LEU A 154 19.99 -16.46 29.94
C LEU A 154 20.18 -17.80 29.23
N ALA A 155 20.02 -17.84 27.90
CA ALA A 155 20.06 -19.05 27.11
C ALA A 155 20.45 -18.77 25.66
N THR A 156 20.93 -19.81 24.98
CA THR A 156 21.14 -19.84 23.53
C THR A 156 20.39 -21.04 22.96
N VAL A 157 19.73 -20.86 21.82
CA VAL A 157 19.03 -21.91 21.06
C VAL A 157 19.33 -21.80 19.57
N SER A 158 19.01 -22.83 18.81
CA SER A 158 18.85 -22.73 17.34
C SER A 158 17.50 -22.13 16.99
N GLY A 159 17.38 -21.46 15.85
CA GLY A 159 16.13 -20.90 15.34
C GLY A 159 15.59 -19.71 16.14
N ASP A 160 14.29 -19.47 15.95
CA ASP A 160 13.59 -18.29 16.43
C ASP A 160 13.13 -18.40 17.89
N LEU A 161 13.00 -17.25 18.52
CA LEU A 161 12.41 -17.09 19.85
C LEU A 161 11.28 -16.07 19.77
N GLN A 162 10.32 -16.18 20.68
CA GLN A 162 9.24 -15.21 20.81
C GLN A 162 8.94 -14.86 22.26
N PHE A 163 8.59 -13.60 22.51
CA PHE A 163 8.10 -13.11 23.78
C PHE A 163 6.57 -13.19 23.85
N ALA A 164 6.04 -13.50 25.03
CA ALA A 164 4.61 -13.46 25.34
C ALA A 164 4.42 -13.11 26.82
N ALA A 165 3.31 -12.47 27.20
CA ALA A 165 3.05 -12.06 28.58
C ALA A 165 1.70 -12.57 29.13
N ALA A 166 1.40 -13.85 28.91
CA ALA A 166 0.23 -14.54 29.51
C ALA A 166 -1.11 -13.76 29.35
N GLY A 167 -1.37 -13.24 28.15
CA GLY A 167 -2.59 -12.46 27.84
C GLY A 167 -2.43 -10.95 28.00
N ALA A 168 -1.44 -10.49 28.78
CA ALA A 168 -1.10 -9.08 28.86
C ALA A 168 -0.28 -8.62 27.63
N PRO A 169 -0.30 -7.32 27.26
CA PRO A 169 0.52 -6.80 26.17
C PRO A 169 2.03 -6.91 26.42
N VAL A 170 2.82 -7.16 25.38
CA VAL A 170 4.28 -7.09 25.43
C VAL A 170 4.72 -5.71 24.94
N THR A 171 5.49 -4.98 25.74
CA THR A 171 5.98 -3.64 25.39
C THR A 171 7.32 -3.74 24.66
N LEU A 172 7.29 -3.52 23.35
CA LEU A 172 8.46 -3.44 22.47
C LEU A 172 9.18 -2.11 22.67
N VAL A 173 10.51 -2.14 22.64
CA VAL A 173 11.38 -0.97 22.64
C VAL A 173 11.92 -0.78 21.22
N LEU A 174 11.53 0.32 20.60
CA LEU A 174 11.90 0.71 19.24
C LEU A 174 13.17 1.57 19.22
N PRO A 175 13.77 1.83 18.03
CA PRO A 175 14.81 2.83 17.86
C PRO A 175 14.46 4.17 18.53
N GLY A 176 15.46 4.85 19.10
CA GLY A 176 15.26 6.09 19.86
C GLY A 176 14.57 5.91 21.21
N HIS A 177 14.51 4.69 21.75
CA HIS A 177 13.90 4.35 23.05
C HIS A 177 12.39 4.57 23.15
N ARG A 178 11.71 4.84 22.05
CA ARG A 178 10.24 4.83 21.98
C ARG A 178 9.72 3.44 22.31
N THR A 179 8.54 3.36 22.93
CA THR A 179 7.93 2.07 23.27
C THR A 179 6.51 1.96 22.74
N VAL A 180 6.12 0.75 22.35
CA VAL A 180 4.78 0.42 21.88
C VAL A 180 4.38 -0.93 22.47
N ALA A 181 3.18 -1.03 23.01
CA ALA A 181 2.63 -2.27 23.53
C ALA A 181 1.91 -3.05 22.42
N TYR A 182 2.06 -4.37 22.41
CA TYR A 182 1.41 -5.27 21.46
C TYR A 182 0.74 -6.43 22.18
N ARG A 183 -0.49 -6.79 21.77
CA ARG A 183 -1.12 -8.03 22.25
C ARG A 183 -0.47 -9.26 21.62
N GLY A 184 -0.72 -10.42 22.20
CA GLY A 184 -0.25 -11.69 21.67
C GLY A 184 1.26 -11.88 21.91
N THR A 185 1.99 -12.21 20.85
CA THR A 185 3.41 -12.54 20.94
C THR A 185 4.25 -11.70 19.99
N LEU A 186 5.49 -11.42 20.37
CA LEU A 186 6.49 -10.77 19.52
C LEU A 186 7.59 -11.77 19.20
N ARG A 187 7.65 -12.20 17.94
CA ARG A 187 8.68 -13.13 17.44
C ARG A 187 9.84 -12.35 16.87
N ALA A 188 11.06 -12.76 17.24
CA ALA A 188 12.28 -12.41 16.53
C ALA A 188 12.45 -13.39 15.38
N ALA A 189 11.95 -13.03 14.20
CA ALA A 189 11.97 -13.90 13.03
C ALA A 189 13.26 -13.71 12.22
N SER A 190 13.84 -14.81 11.74
CA SER A 190 14.97 -14.77 10.81
C SER A 190 14.44 -14.67 9.37
N PRO A 191 14.65 -13.55 8.66
CA PRO A 191 14.17 -13.40 7.27
C PRO A 191 14.95 -14.30 6.30
N HIS A 192 16.21 -14.57 6.61
CA HIS A 192 17.09 -15.45 5.84
C HIS A 192 17.72 -16.50 6.77
N PRO A 193 17.78 -17.79 6.38
CA PRO A 193 18.48 -18.81 7.15
C PRO A 193 19.94 -18.44 7.41
N GLY A 194 20.43 -18.65 8.63
CA GLY A 194 21.84 -18.40 8.99
C GLY A 194 22.23 -16.93 9.18
N GLY A 195 21.42 -15.98 8.69
CA GLY A 195 21.68 -14.54 8.75
C GLY A 195 21.52 -13.92 10.14
N LEU A 196 22.05 -12.70 10.28
CA LEU A 196 22.01 -11.90 11.51
C LEU A 196 20.91 -10.83 11.51
N ASP A 197 20.16 -10.68 10.43
CA ASP A 197 19.02 -9.76 10.41
C ASP A 197 17.85 -10.38 11.16
N ARG A 198 17.04 -9.53 11.80
CA ARG A 198 15.85 -9.97 12.53
C ARG A 198 14.72 -9.00 12.28
N ASP A 199 13.56 -9.59 12.05
CA ASP A 199 12.31 -8.88 11.92
C ASP A 199 11.47 -9.13 13.17
N THR A 200 10.88 -8.06 13.69
CA THR A 200 9.88 -8.18 14.75
C THR A 200 8.54 -8.51 14.13
N VAL A 201 8.04 -9.71 14.38
CA VAL A 201 6.73 -10.17 13.90
C VAL A 201 5.76 -10.29 15.08
N ASN A 202 4.70 -9.49 15.06
CA ASN A 202 3.62 -9.60 16.04
C ASN A 202 2.60 -10.66 15.61
N ILE A 203 2.35 -11.65 16.47
CA ILE A 203 1.43 -12.76 16.20
C ILE A 203 0.32 -12.74 17.23
N LEU A 204 -0.91 -12.56 16.77
CA LEU A 204 -2.09 -12.35 17.62
C LEU A 204 -3.40 -12.75 16.90
N PRO A 205 -4.49 -12.99 17.64
CA PRO A 205 -5.81 -13.26 17.05
C PRO A 205 -6.28 -12.12 16.16
N LEU A 206 -6.95 -12.45 15.05
CA LEU A 206 -7.38 -11.49 14.03
C LEU A 206 -8.18 -10.32 14.61
N ASP A 207 -9.18 -10.57 15.46
CA ASP A 207 -9.96 -9.48 16.07
C ASP A 207 -9.12 -8.60 17.01
N ARG A 208 -8.12 -9.15 17.68
CA ARG A 208 -7.19 -8.35 18.51
C ARG A 208 -6.25 -7.50 17.67
N TYR A 209 -5.90 -7.96 16.47
CA TYR A 209 -5.19 -7.14 15.50
C TYR A 209 -6.03 -5.94 15.05
N LEU A 210 -7.31 -6.16 14.75
CA LEU A 210 -8.20 -5.09 14.29
C LEU A 210 -8.43 -3.99 15.33
N GLN A 211 -8.39 -4.32 16.62
CA GLN A 211 -8.44 -3.31 17.69
C GLN A 211 -7.32 -2.27 17.56
N GLY A 212 -6.16 -2.64 17.03
CA GLY A 212 -5.06 -1.72 16.74
C GLY A 212 -5.06 -1.11 15.34
N VAL A 213 -5.88 -1.62 14.41
CA VAL A 213 -6.00 -1.13 13.02
C VAL A 213 -7.14 -0.14 12.87
N VAL A 214 -8.37 -0.52 13.25
CA VAL A 214 -9.58 0.30 13.04
C VAL A 214 -9.43 1.74 13.54
N PRO A 215 -8.92 2.04 14.76
CA PRO A 215 -8.75 3.42 15.21
C PRO A 215 -7.65 4.21 14.49
N ARG A 216 -6.80 3.55 13.68
CA ARG A 216 -5.81 4.21 12.81
C ARG A 216 -6.35 4.51 11.43
N GLU A 217 -7.36 3.75 10.99
CA GLU A 217 -7.98 3.90 9.68
C GLU A 217 -9.19 4.83 9.73
N MET A 218 -10.04 4.72 10.75
CA MET A 218 -11.29 5.47 10.87
C MET A 218 -11.43 6.08 12.28
N PRO A 219 -11.91 7.34 12.42
CA PRO A 219 -12.17 7.93 13.74
C PRO A 219 -13.13 7.07 14.56
N ALA A 220 -12.72 6.68 15.77
CA ALA A 220 -13.48 5.74 16.59
C ALA A 220 -14.84 6.29 17.07
N LEU A 221 -15.03 7.61 17.03
CA LEU A 221 -16.26 8.31 17.43
C LEU A 221 -17.19 8.63 16.25
N TRP A 222 -16.87 8.17 15.04
CA TRP A 222 -17.83 8.17 13.94
C TRP A 222 -18.99 7.22 14.22
N HIS A 223 -20.03 7.29 13.38
CA HIS A 223 -21.24 6.52 13.59
C HIS A 223 -20.90 5.02 13.70
N THR A 224 -21.48 4.32 14.68
CA THR A 224 -21.12 2.93 15.00
C THR A 224 -21.17 2.01 13.77
N ALA A 225 -22.23 2.12 12.95
CA ALA A 225 -22.36 1.37 11.70
C ALA A 225 -21.20 1.60 10.70
N ALA A 226 -20.63 2.81 10.63
CA ALA A 226 -19.47 3.09 9.77
C ALA A 226 -18.21 2.40 10.31
N VAL A 227 -18.00 2.47 11.63
CA VAL A 227 -16.85 1.83 12.30
C VAL A 227 -16.95 0.30 12.24
N GLU A 228 -18.17 -0.25 12.34
CA GLU A 228 -18.45 -1.68 12.12
C GLU A 228 -18.18 -2.10 10.67
N ALA A 229 -18.58 -1.29 9.69
CA ALA A 229 -18.27 -1.53 8.28
C ALA A 229 -16.75 -1.52 8.04
N GLN A 230 -16.03 -0.57 8.64
CA GLN A 230 -14.56 -0.53 8.64
C GLN A 230 -13.95 -1.77 9.30
N ALA A 231 -14.50 -2.25 10.41
CA ALA A 231 -14.02 -3.47 11.06
C ALA A 231 -14.19 -4.69 10.14
N VAL A 232 -15.34 -4.86 9.48
CA VAL A 232 -15.57 -5.96 8.53
C VAL A 232 -14.64 -5.87 7.32
N ALA A 233 -14.48 -4.70 6.71
CA ALA A 233 -13.58 -4.51 5.56
C ALA A 233 -12.12 -4.76 5.96
N ALA A 234 -11.67 -4.23 7.10
CA ALA A 234 -10.31 -4.44 7.58
C ALA A 234 -10.04 -5.91 7.93
N ARG A 235 -11.01 -6.60 8.57
CA ARG A 235 -10.93 -8.05 8.87
C ARG A 235 -10.80 -8.87 7.61
N THR A 236 -11.63 -8.55 6.63
CA THR A 236 -11.72 -9.29 5.39
C THR A 236 -10.42 -9.15 4.59
N TYR A 237 -9.87 -7.93 4.50
CA TYR A 237 -8.58 -7.67 3.89
C TYR A 237 -7.45 -8.45 4.59
N ALA A 238 -7.38 -8.40 5.92
CA ALA A 238 -6.38 -9.15 6.68
C ALA A 238 -6.53 -10.68 6.53
N ALA A 239 -7.76 -11.19 6.36
CA ALA A 239 -8.03 -12.59 6.07
C ALA A 239 -7.63 -12.96 4.62
N PHE A 240 -7.86 -12.06 3.65
CA PHE A 240 -7.41 -12.21 2.27
C PHE A 240 -5.88 -12.28 2.19
N GLU A 241 -5.18 -11.31 2.80
CA GLU A 241 -3.72 -11.32 2.88
C GLU A 241 -3.28 -12.63 3.50
N ARG A 242 -3.79 -13.02 4.67
CA ARG A 242 -3.41 -14.28 5.33
C ARG A 242 -3.57 -15.54 4.47
N ALA A 243 -4.55 -15.58 3.56
CA ALA A 243 -4.79 -16.71 2.67
C ALA A 243 -3.80 -16.79 1.48
N GLY A 244 -3.09 -15.70 1.19
CA GLY A 244 -2.04 -15.64 0.17
C GLY A 244 -0.77 -16.41 0.54
N GLN A 245 0.17 -16.46 -0.41
CA GLN A 245 1.50 -17.05 -0.16
C GLN A 245 2.38 -16.05 0.59
N HIS A 246 2.81 -16.46 1.78
CA HIS A 246 3.51 -15.60 2.72
C HIS A 246 4.68 -16.32 3.35
N GLY A 247 5.77 -15.59 3.60
CA GLY A 247 6.92 -16.07 4.34
C GLY A 247 6.64 -16.09 5.85
N TYR A 248 7.55 -15.50 6.61
CA TYR A 248 7.50 -15.47 8.09
C TYR A 248 6.49 -14.45 8.66
N TYR A 249 5.93 -13.56 7.84
CA TYR A 249 4.83 -12.65 8.14
C TYR A 249 3.81 -12.63 6.97
N GLN A 250 2.60 -12.13 7.22
CA GLN A 250 1.48 -12.10 6.26
C GLN A 250 1.05 -10.67 5.90
N ILE A 251 1.26 -9.71 6.80
CA ILE A 251 0.83 -8.33 6.64
C ILE A 251 1.83 -7.39 7.32
N CYS A 252 1.88 -6.13 6.91
CA CYS A 252 2.76 -5.10 7.47
C CYS A 252 1.97 -4.02 8.23
N ASP A 253 2.66 -3.20 9.05
CA ASP A 253 2.06 -2.15 9.91
C ASP A 253 1.96 -0.76 9.26
N THR A 254 2.08 -0.67 7.93
CA THR A 254 2.07 0.60 7.17
C THR A 254 0.89 0.66 6.20
N SER A 255 0.69 1.82 5.57
CA SER A 255 -0.33 2.01 4.53
C SER A 255 -0.11 1.17 3.26
N ALA A 256 1.05 0.50 3.11
CA ALA A 256 1.23 -0.52 2.09
C ALA A 256 0.35 -1.75 2.36
N CYS A 257 -0.04 -1.95 3.63
CA CYS A 257 -0.97 -2.98 4.07
C CYS A 257 -2.11 -2.31 4.87
N GLN A 258 -2.01 -2.26 6.21
CA GLN A 258 -2.92 -1.54 7.10
C GLN A 258 -2.12 -0.88 8.22
N VAL A 259 -2.47 0.35 8.58
CA VAL A 259 -1.77 1.05 9.66
C VAL A 259 -2.12 0.38 10.99
N TYR A 260 -1.12 -0.22 11.64
CA TYR A 260 -1.32 -0.99 12.86
C TYR A 260 -0.62 -0.33 14.06
N GLY A 261 -1.43 0.17 15.00
CA GLY A 261 -0.93 0.89 16.18
C GLY A 261 -0.55 0.03 17.38
N GLY A 262 -0.67 -1.30 17.29
CA GLY A 262 -0.56 -2.19 18.44
C GLY A 262 -1.64 -1.94 19.51
N TYR A 263 -1.42 -2.50 20.70
CA TYR A 263 -2.29 -2.26 21.87
C TYR A 263 -2.35 -0.79 22.27
N SER A 264 -1.24 -0.06 22.10
CA SER A 264 -1.16 1.37 22.44
C SER A 264 -2.04 2.26 21.56
N GLY A 265 -2.52 1.76 20.42
CA GLY A 265 -3.43 2.49 19.52
C GLY A 265 -4.92 2.16 19.71
N GLU A 266 -5.26 1.20 20.56
CA GLU A 266 -6.65 0.77 20.76
C GLU A 266 -7.52 1.89 21.35
N GLN A 267 -8.79 1.93 20.95
CA GLN A 267 -9.79 2.85 21.50
C GLN A 267 -11.07 2.07 21.83
N ALA A 268 -11.72 2.39 22.95
CA ALA A 268 -12.86 1.62 23.44
C ALA A 268 -14.04 1.58 22.44
N ALA A 269 -14.34 2.71 21.79
CA ALA A 269 -15.45 2.81 20.84
C ALA A 269 -15.24 1.93 19.58
N SER A 270 -14.04 1.97 18.98
CA SER A 270 -13.73 1.08 17.85
C SER A 270 -13.57 -0.38 18.26
N ASN A 271 -13.09 -0.65 19.48
CA ASN A 271 -13.04 -2.01 20.03
C ASN A 271 -14.44 -2.63 20.17
N ALA A 272 -15.45 -1.82 20.52
CA ALA A 272 -16.83 -2.27 20.57
C ALA A 272 -17.35 -2.68 19.18
N ALA A 273 -17.09 -1.88 18.14
CA ALA A 273 -17.45 -2.20 16.75
C ALA A 273 -16.74 -3.47 16.22
N VAL A 274 -15.45 -3.65 16.55
CA VAL A 274 -14.71 -4.89 16.23
C VAL A 274 -15.36 -6.10 16.92
N THR A 275 -15.82 -5.94 18.16
CA THR A 275 -16.47 -7.02 18.94
C THR A 275 -17.87 -7.33 18.40
N ALA A 276 -18.65 -6.31 18.05
CA ALA A 276 -19.99 -6.46 17.48
C ALA A 276 -19.99 -7.20 16.12
N THR A 277 -18.88 -7.09 15.39
CA THR A 277 -18.67 -7.75 14.08
C THR A 277 -17.72 -8.95 14.17
N ALA A 278 -17.48 -9.50 15.37
CA ALA A 278 -16.46 -10.52 15.61
C ALA A 278 -16.52 -11.68 14.59
N GLY A 279 -15.37 -11.99 14.01
CA GLY A 279 -15.22 -13.04 12.99
C GLY A 279 -15.88 -12.78 11.63
N GLN A 280 -16.78 -11.80 11.48
CA GLN A 280 -17.52 -11.58 10.23
C GLN A 280 -16.64 -11.00 9.13
N ILE A 281 -16.64 -11.67 7.97
CA ILE A 281 -15.93 -11.24 6.77
C ILE A 281 -16.82 -11.29 5.53
N LEU A 282 -16.37 -10.66 4.45
CA LEU A 282 -16.90 -10.84 3.11
C LEU A 282 -16.08 -11.87 2.34
N THR A 283 -16.74 -12.65 1.50
CA THR A 283 -16.14 -13.70 0.68
C THR A 283 -16.60 -13.58 -0.76
N TYR A 284 -15.77 -14.02 -1.68
CA TYR A 284 -16.09 -14.17 -3.08
C TYR A 284 -15.53 -15.49 -3.58
N ALA A 285 -16.36 -16.29 -4.26
CA ALA A 285 -16.00 -17.66 -4.66
C ALA A 285 -15.43 -18.53 -3.52
N GLY A 286 -16.00 -18.39 -2.31
CA GLY A 286 -15.59 -19.16 -1.12
C GLY A 286 -14.29 -18.72 -0.45
N GLN A 287 -13.60 -17.71 -0.99
CA GLN A 287 -12.37 -17.14 -0.40
C GLN A 287 -12.65 -15.76 0.21
N PRO A 288 -11.88 -15.31 1.21
CA PRO A 288 -11.97 -13.93 1.70
C PRO A 288 -11.84 -12.94 0.53
N ALA A 289 -12.68 -11.90 0.50
CA ALA A 289 -12.67 -10.91 -0.57
C ALA A 289 -11.51 -9.90 -0.41
N PHE A 290 -10.99 -9.35 -1.50
CA PHE A 290 -10.01 -8.27 -1.46
C PHE A 290 -10.69 -6.92 -1.20
N THR A 291 -11.02 -6.64 0.06
CA THR A 291 -11.80 -5.46 0.47
C THR A 291 -10.93 -4.24 0.68
N GLN A 292 -10.45 -3.64 -0.41
CA GLN A 292 -9.71 -2.37 -0.36
C GLN A 292 -10.59 -1.22 0.15
N PHE A 293 -10.00 -0.24 0.83
CA PHE A 293 -10.70 0.95 1.32
C PHE A 293 -9.75 2.15 1.38
N SER A 294 -10.32 3.36 1.29
CA SER A 294 -9.56 4.61 1.37
C SER A 294 -10.38 5.72 2.04
N ALA A 295 -9.72 6.83 2.41
CA ALA A 295 -10.37 7.94 3.11
C ALA A 295 -11.58 8.48 2.37
N SER A 296 -11.44 8.80 1.08
CA SER A 296 -12.54 9.25 0.24
C SER A 296 -12.32 8.90 -1.22
N ASN A 297 -13.39 8.44 -1.87
CA ASN A 297 -13.39 8.21 -3.32
C ASN A 297 -13.82 9.46 -4.12
N GLY A 298 -14.06 10.61 -3.46
CA GLY A 298 -14.41 11.85 -4.15
C GLY A 298 -15.82 11.88 -4.75
N GLY A 299 -16.67 10.91 -4.39
CA GLY A 299 -18.05 10.77 -4.85
C GLY A 299 -18.26 9.72 -5.93
N ALA A 300 -17.22 8.98 -6.34
CA ALA A 300 -17.35 7.81 -7.19
C ALA A 300 -16.12 6.89 -7.04
N SER A 301 -16.33 5.58 -7.02
CA SER A 301 -15.25 4.59 -6.93
C SER A 301 -14.68 4.23 -8.30
N LEU A 302 -13.42 3.79 -8.32
CA LEU A 302 -12.72 3.25 -9.48
C LEU A 302 -12.73 1.71 -9.42
N ALA A 303 -12.92 1.05 -10.57
CA ALA A 303 -12.88 -0.42 -10.60
C ALA A 303 -11.48 -0.94 -10.20
N GLY A 304 -11.44 -1.97 -9.34
CA GLY A 304 -10.23 -2.46 -8.67
C GLY A 304 -9.75 -3.84 -9.11
N GLY A 305 -10.11 -4.28 -10.33
CA GLY A 305 -9.66 -5.55 -10.91
C GLY A 305 -10.36 -6.81 -10.36
N GLN A 306 -11.28 -6.66 -9.41
CA GLN A 306 -12.13 -7.73 -8.88
C GLN A 306 -13.59 -7.48 -9.28
N PRO A 307 -14.42 -8.53 -9.50
CA PRO A 307 -15.83 -8.36 -9.88
C PRO A 307 -16.68 -7.57 -8.88
N TYR A 308 -16.28 -7.58 -7.60
CA TYR A 308 -16.91 -6.84 -6.50
C TYR A 308 -16.23 -5.50 -6.17
N LEU A 309 -15.14 -5.15 -6.85
CA LEU A 309 -14.53 -3.82 -6.78
C LEU A 309 -14.93 -3.05 -8.04
N VAL A 310 -16.20 -2.70 -8.13
CA VAL A 310 -16.80 -2.05 -9.28
C VAL A 310 -16.55 -0.54 -9.26
N SER A 311 -16.68 0.09 -10.43
CA SER A 311 -16.78 1.54 -10.49
C SER A 311 -18.24 1.95 -10.40
N GLN A 312 -18.56 2.80 -9.42
CA GLN A 312 -19.92 3.30 -9.21
C GLN A 312 -19.92 4.67 -8.55
N THR A 313 -20.98 5.45 -8.77
CA THR A 313 -21.23 6.70 -8.04
C THR A 313 -21.42 6.42 -6.55
N ASP A 314 -20.84 7.28 -5.72
CA ASP A 314 -20.95 7.23 -4.26
C ASP A 314 -21.60 8.51 -3.74
N ARG A 315 -22.94 8.48 -3.66
CA ARG A 315 -23.73 9.59 -3.11
C ARG A 315 -23.45 9.85 -1.63
N TYR A 316 -22.95 8.84 -0.91
CA TYR A 316 -22.71 8.96 0.53
C TYR A 316 -21.41 9.70 0.80
N ASP A 317 -20.33 9.37 0.08
CA ASP A 317 -19.09 10.15 0.11
C ASP A 317 -19.35 11.57 -0.36
N ALA A 318 -20.11 11.71 -1.46
CA ALA A 318 -20.50 13.01 -1.96
C ALA A 318 -21.22 13.86 -0.90
N ALA A 319 -22.10 13.29 -0.08
CA ALA A 319 -22.87 14.06 0.88
C ALA A 319 -22.01 14.68 2.01
N VAL A 320 -20.90 14.06 2.41
CA VAL A 320 -20.21 14.44 3.67
C VAL A 320 -18.70 14.61 3.57
N SER A 321 -18.06 14.13 2.51
CA SER A 321 -16.59 14.14 2.42
C SER A 321 -16.04 15.57 2.28
N PRO A 322 -15.08 16.00 3.11
CA PRO A 322 -14.38 17.27 2.94
C PRO A 322 -13.38 17.24 1.77
N TYR A 323 -13.22 16.09 1.11
CA TYR A 323 -12.29 15.90 0.00
C TYR A 323 -12.97 16.02 -1.37
N ARG A 324 -14.18 16.58 -1.44
CA ARG A 324 -14.93 16.90 -2.68
C ARG A 324 -14.39 18.13 -3.43
N GLY A 325 -13.07 18.26 -3.44
CA GLY A 325 -12.36 19.38 -4.03
C GLY A 325 -11.11 19.72 -3.22
N TRP A 326 -9.96 19.68 -3.87
CA TRP A 326 -8.71 20.21 -3.36
C TRP A 326 -7.90 20.80 -4.51
N SER A 327 -6.97 21.71 -4.19
CA SER A 327 -6.09 22.34 -5.17
C SER A 327 -4.67 22.41 -4.62
N THR A 328 -3.69 22.22 -5.49
CA THR A 328 -2.26 22.42 -5.22
C THR A 328 -1.57 22.90 -6.50
N SER A 329 -0.28 23.16 -6.44
CA SER A 329 0.51 23.56 -7.60
C SER A 329 1.80 22.77 -7.72
N VAL A 330 2.23 22.52 -8.96
CA VAL A 330 3.51 21.88 -9.29
C VAL A 330 4.30 22.82 -10.19
N THR A 331 5.57 23.06 -9.90
CA THR A 331 6.41 23.92 -10.74
C THR A 331 7.00 23.14 -11.91
N PRO A 332 7.20 23.78 -13.08
CA PRO A 332 7.95 23.19 -14.19
C PRO A 332 9.31 22.68 -13.74
N ALA A 333 10.06 23.48 -12.97
CA ALA A 333 11.38 23.10 -12.46
C ALA A 333 11.39 21.78 -11.66
N ALA A 334 10.37 21.52 -10.84
CA ALA A 334 10.27 20.25 -10.10
C ALA A 334 10.04 19.05 -11.05
N ILE A 335 9.25 19.25 -12.10
CA ILE A 335 8.99 18.25 -13.13
C ILE A 335 10.28 17.98 -13.92
N GLU A 336 10.96 19.03 -14.36
CA GLU A 336 12.20 18.98 -15.14
C GLU A 336 13.32 18.32 -14.34
N GLN A 337 13.43 18.61 -13.04
CA GLN A 337 14.39 17.94 -12.15
C GLN A 337 14.08 16.43 -12.01
N ARG A 338 12.80 16.05 -11.94
CA ARG A 338 12.40 14.65 -11.79
C ARG A 338 12.57 13.86 -13.09
N TRP A 339 12.34 14.49 -14.24
CA TRP A 339 12.41 13.92 -15.58
C TRP A 339 13.26 14.78 -16.51
N PRO A 340 14.60 14.84 -16.31
CA PRO A 340 15.47 15.77 -17.04
C PRO A 340 15.52 15.55 -18.55
N ALA A 341 15.18 14.34 -19.02
CA ALA A 341 15.15 14.00 -20.43
C ALA A 341 14.13 14.80 -21.25
N ILE A 342 13.10 15.39 -20.62
CA ILE A 342 12.12 16.20 -21.35
C ILE A 342 12.67 17.59 -21.69
N GLY A 343 13.77 18.04 -21.11
CA GLY A 343 14.21 19.44 -21.22
C GLY A 343 13.23 20.39 -20.53
N GLN A 344 12.99 21.57 -21.12
CA GLN A 344 12.03 22.54 -20.58
C GLN A 344 10.60 22.10 -20.87
N LEU A 345 9.72 22.15 -19.88
CA LEU A 345 8.33 21.71 -20.03
C LEU A 345 7.57 22.59 -21.04
N THR A 346 6.89 21.98 -21.99
CA THR A 346 6.09 22.66 -23.04
C THR A 346 4.62 22.22 -23.04
N GLY A 347 4.29 21.10 -22.41
CA GLY A 347 2.91 20.63 -22.37
C GLY A 347 2.68 19.51 -21.37
N VAL A 348 1.44 19.38 -20.93
CA VAL A 348 0.97 18.29 -20.09
C VAL A 348 -0.35 17.77 -20.64
N LYS A 349 -0.43 16.46 -20.85
CA LYS A 349 -1.66 15.78 -21.24
C LYS A 349 -2.03 14.75 -20.18
N VAL A 350 -3.22 14.88 -19.63
CA VAL A 350 -3.81 13.93 -18.69
C VAL A 350 -4.74 13.00 -19.46
N THR A 351 -4.58 11.69 -19.27
CA THR A 351 -5.46 10.67 -19.85
C THR A 351 -6.29 10.04 -18.73
N PRO A 352 -7.64 10.15 -18.76
CA PRO A 352 -8.50 9.54 -17.76
C PRO A 352 -8.48 8.02 -17.87
N SER A 353 -8.77 7.35 -16.76
CA SER A 353 -8.99 5.90 -16.74
C SER A 353 -10.26 5.53 -17.49
N SER A 354 -10.21 4.46 -18.28
CA SER A 354 -11.38 3.84 -18.92
C SER A 354 -12.29 3.14 -17.90
N ALA A 355 -11.78 2.89 -16.69
CA ALA A 355 -12.53 2.27 -15.59
C ALA A 355 -13.30 3.28 -14.74
N ASN A 356 -13.35 4.56 -15.14
CA ASN A 356 -14.08 5.61 -14.45
C ASN A 356 -15.61 5.42 -14.58
N ALA A 357 -16.31 5.59 -13.46
CA ALA A 357 -17.75 5.83 -13.45
C ALA A 357 -18.06 7.17 -14.12
N PRO A 358 -19.29 7.38 -14.61
CA PRO A 358 -19.74 8.68 -15.06
C PRO A 358 -19.47 9.77 -14.00
N GLY A 359 -18.80 10.84 -14.41
CA GLY A 359 -18.42 11.95 -13.53
C GLY A 359 -17.13 11.72 -12.73
N ALA A 360 -16.54 10.52 -12.76
CA ALA A 360 -15.24 10.24 -12.14
C ALA A 360 -14.08 10.73 -13.02
N GLY A 361 -12.99 11.14 -12.38
CA GLY A 361 -11.83 11.75 -13.04
C GLY A 361 -10.50 11.15 -12.62
N TYR A 362 -10.47 9.86 -12.27
CA TYR A 362 -9.21 9.16 -12.01
C TYR A 362 -8.35 9.13 -13.27
N VAL A 363 -7.08 9.48 -13.12
CA VAL A 363 -6.08 9.60 -14.17
C VAL A 363 -5.33 8.29 -14.31
N ALA A 364 -5.32 7.73 -15.52
CA ALA A 364 -4.52 6.55 -15.85
C ALA A 364 -3.06 6.95 -16.13
N THR A 365 -2.84 7.98 -16.96
CA THR A 365 -1.50 8.44 -17.33
C THR A 365 -1.40 9.95 -17.44
N VAL A 366 -0.19 10.45 -17.23
CA VAL A 366 0.20 11.84 -17.49
C VAL A 366 1.37 11.81 -18.48
N THR A 367 1.18 12.44 -19.63
CA THR A 367 2.24 12.67 -20.61
C THR A 367 2.79 14.08 -20.40
N LEU A 368 4.08 14.17 -20.11
CA LEU A 368 4.84 15.40 -19.93
C LEU A 368 5.68 15.60 -21.20
N SER A 369 5.45 16.70 -21.90
CA SER A 369 6.19 17.06 -23.12
C SER A 369 7.09 18.25 -22.84
N GLY A 370 8.31 18.22 -23.36
CA GLY A 370 9.26 19.32 -23.25
C GLY A 370 10.13 19.46 -24.50
N THR A 371 11.12 20.35 -24.44
CA THR A 371 12.01 20.67 -25.57
C THR A 371 12.92 19.51 -25.99
N GLY A 372 13.24 18.59 -25.07
CA GLY A 372 14.10 17.43 -25.30
C GLY A 372 13.33 16.15 -25.66
N GLY A 373 12.01 16.12 -25.51
CA GLY A 373 11.19 14.94 -25.78
C GLY A 373 9.94 14.88 -24.91
N SER A 374 9.42 13.67 -24.69
CA SER A 374 8.27 13.47 -23.79
C SER A 374 8.46 12.20 -22.96
N VAL A 375 7.83 12.18 -21.79
CA VAL A 375 7.71 10.99 -20.93
C VAL A 375 6.25 10.79 -20.57
N THR A 376 5.79 9.54 -20.60
CA THR A 376 4.48 9.17 -20.07
C THR A 376 4.67 8.40 -18.78
N VAL A 377 4.04 8.87 -17.72
CA VAL A 377 4.04 8.23 -16.40
C VAL A 377 2.62 7.84 -16.01
N SER A 378 2.46 6.88 -15.09
CA SER A 378 1.15 6.57 -14.53
C SER A 378 0.62 7.76 -13.71
N GLY A 379 -0.71 7.85 -13.59
CA GLY A 379 -1.35 8.83 -12.72
C GLY A 379 -0.86 8.71 -11.27
N ASP A 380 -0.57 7.50 -10.80
CA ASP A 380 -0.05 7.26 -9.46
C ASP A 380 1.41 7.68 -9.26
N ALA A 381 2.26 7.47 -10.28
CA ALA A 381 3.62 7.98 -10.27
C ALA A 381 3.64 9.52 -10.21
N PHE A 382 2.75 10.17 -10.97
CA PHE A 382 2.58 11.62 -10.91
C PHE A 382 2.01 12.08 -9.57
N ARG A 383 0.98 11.39 -9.04
CA ARG A 383 0.39 11.64 -7.71
C ARG A 383 1.46 11.63 -6.63
N SER A 384 2.29 10.59 -6.62
CA SER A 384 3.36 10.40 -5.63
C SER A 384 4.44 11.47 -5.75
N PHE A 385 4.84 11.82 -6.98
CA PHE A 385 5.78 12.91 -7.24
C PHE A 385 5.25 14.27 -6.75
N ALA A 386 4.00 14.59 -7.09
CA ALA A 386 3.39 15.90 -6.82
C ALA A 386 2.74 15.99 -5.43
N GLY A 387 2.82 14.94 -4.60
CA GLY A 387 2.20 14.91 -3.27
C GLY A 387 0.68 15.04 -3.29
N LEU A 388 0.01 14.52 -4.34
CA LEU A 388 -1.43 14.64 -4.49
C LEU A 388 -2.17 13.65 -3.58
N ARG A 389 -3.41 13.99 -3.20
CA ARG A 389 -4.25 13.17 -2.32
C ARG A 389 -4.81 11.92 -3.01
N SER A 390 -5.03 11.98 -4.32
CA SER A 390 -5.61 10.88 -5.11
C SER A 390 -5.14 10.98 -6.56
N THR A 391 -5.41 9.95 -7.34
CA THR A 391 -5.25 9.98 -8.81
C THR A 391 -6.44 10.63 -9.52
N TRP A 392 -7.46 11.13 -8.81
CA TRP A 392 -8.53 11.93 -9.41
C TRP A 392 -8.13 13.39 -9.43
N PHE A 393 -7.55 13.83 -10.55
CA PHE A 393 -7.13 15.21 -10.73
C PHE A 393 -7.17 15.69 -12.20
N SER A 394 -7.18 17.01 -12.36
CA SER A 394 -6.96 17.72 -13.61
C SER A 394 -5.79 18.69 -13.44
N ILE A 395 -5.05 18.94 -14.52
CA ILE A 395 -3.92 19.87 -14.53
C ILE A 395 -4.25 21.02 -15.48
N THR A 396 -4.05 22.25 -15.02
CA THR A 396 -4.20 23.47 -15.81
C THR A 396 -2.85 24.18 -15.86
N LEU A 397 -2.37 24.44 -17.07
CA LEU A 397 -1.18 25.26 -17.30
C LEU A 397 -1.49 26.74 -16.99
N PRO A 398 -0.51 27.53 -16.54
CA PRO A 398 -0.69 28.97 -16.35
C PRO A 398 -1.13 29.62 -17.68
N SER A 399 -2.14 30.49 -17.62
CA SER A 399 -2.59 31.26 -18.78
C SER A 399 -1.53 32.30 -19.15
N GLY A 400 -1.03 32.26 -20.39
CA GLY A 400 -0.15 33.31 -20.93
C GLY A 400 1.23 32.83 -21.37
N THR A 401 1.30 32.00 -22.40
CA THR A 401 2.47 32.01 -23.29
C THR A 401 2.26 33.13 -24.30
N THR A 402 2.71 34.33 -23.97
CA THR A 402 2.81 35.43 -24.93
C THR A 402 3.73 34.99 -26.07
N SER A 403 3.15 34.81 -27.26
CA SER A 403 3.92 34.73 -28.50
C SER A 403 4.67 36.06 -28.68
N PRO A 404 5.97 36.08 -29.01
CA PRO A 404 6.56 37.30 -29.53
C PRO A 404 5.84 37.63 -30.84
N SER A 405 5.23 38.81 -30.90
CA SER A 405 4.59 39.35 -32.10
C SER A 405 5.63 39.38 -33.23
N PRO A 406 5.31 38.96 -34.47
CA PRO A 406 6.22 39.16 -35.58
C PRO A 406 6.30 40.67 -35.83
N SER A 407 7.48 41.23 -35.62
CA SER A 407 7.82 42.58 -36.05
C SER A 407 7.44 42.76 -37.51
N ALA A 408 6.58 43.74 -37.74
CA ALA A 408 6.08 44.10 -39.05
C ALA A 408 7.23 44.35 -40.03
N HIS A 409 7.10 43.75 -41.21
CA HIS A 409 7.79 44.15 -42.43
C HIS A 409 7.81 45.69 -42.57
N ARG A 410 9.01 46.29 -42.50
CA ARG A 410 9.26 47.55 -43.19
C ARG A 410 9.27 47.26 -44.69
N ARG A 411 8.18 47.62 -45.38
CA ARG A 411 8.22 47.88 -46.82
C ARG A 411 8.89 49.22 -47.03
N GLY A 412 9.79 49.26 -48.00
CA GLY A 412 10.39 50.49 -48.49
C GLY A 412 9.33 51.43 -49.06
N VAL A 413 9.61 52.72 -48.95
CA VAL A 413 9.05 53.75 -49.81
C VAL A 413 10.25 54.44 -50.46
N SER A 414 10.30 54.29 -51.77
CA SER A 414 11.05 55.09 -52.72
C SER A 414 10.60 56.55 -52.68
N ARG A 415 11.54 57.47 -52.53
CA ARG A 415 11.71 58.65 -53.38
C ARG A 415 13.19 58.98 -53.48
#